data_AF-A0AAV0MK71-F1
#
_entry.id   AF-A0AAV0MK71-F1
#
_cell.length_a   1.000
_cell.length_b   1.000
_cell.length_c   1.000
_cell.angle_alpha   90.00
_cell.angle_beta   90.00
_cell.angle_gamma   90.00
#
_symmetry.space_group_name_H-M   'P 1'
#
loop_
_entity.id
_entity.type
_entity.pdbx_description
1 polymer ?
#
loop_
_entity_poly.entity_id
_entity_poly.type
_entity_poly.pdbx_seq_one_letter_code
_entity_poly.pdbx_strand_id
1 'polypeptide(L)'
;MGWPYVGETLQLYSQHPNLFFATRKKRYGDVFKTSILGCPCVVLASPDAARFVLVTGSHLFKPTYPRTKEMLIGKSALFFHQGHYHSRLKTLVRASLSPHRRLRHLTPRIQSLALSSLHSLAASAASAAVVSTFHELKKYSFDVAVLAVFGEVVVDPRCKRELSRDYGIVEKGYNSFPTRIPGTAYHAAVSARKRLGEIVREIITRERNNKEKKKSSSVLLDFKDGEGGTLTDEEIADNLIGVVFAARDTTASVLTWVLKFLADDRKLLEAVKVGGRYI
;
A
#
# COMPACT_ATOMS: atom_id res chain seq x y z
N MET A 1 -6.96 -28.72 8.28
CA MET A 1 -6.17 -28.39 9.49
C MET A 1 -4.67 -28.61 9.31
N GLY A 2 -4.22 -29.57 8.50
CA GLY A 2 -2.81 -29.67 8.11
C GLY A 2 -1.87 -30.18 9.20
N TRP A 3 -0.58 -29.85 9.09
CA TRP A 3 0.47 -30.34 9.98
C TRP A 3 0.46 -29.57 11.33
N PRO A 4 0.93 -30.16 12.45
CA PRO A 4 1.08 -29.45 13.71
C PRO A 4 1.91 -28.17 13.56
N TYR A 5 1.48 -27.08 14.20
CA TYR A 5 2.11 -25.73 14.19
C TYR A 5 2.20 -25.01 12.84
N VAL A 6 2.24 -25.72 11.71
CA VAL A 6 2.39 -25.14 10.37
C VAL A 6 1.06 -25.09 9.63
N GLY A 7 0.14 -26.01 9.94
CA GLY A 7 -1.13 -26.14 9.26
C GLY A 7 -0.97 -26.53 7.79
N GLU A 8 -1.71 -25.88 6.91
CA GLU A 8 -1.71 -26.09 5.46
C GLU A 8 -0.88 -25.01 4.73
N THR A 9 -0.10 -24.23 5.49
CA THR A 9 0.71 -23.11 4.99
C THR A 9 1.60 -23.51 3.82
N LEU A 10 2.36 -24.61 3.94
CA LEU A 10 3.26 -25.02 2.86
C LEU A 10 2.50 -25.31 1.57
N GLN A 11 1.33 -25.94 1.65
CA GLN A 11 0.47 -26.18 0.49
C GLN A 11 -0.08 -24.88 -0.09
N LEU A 12 -0.44 -23.91 0.76
CA LEU A 12 -0.89 -22.59 0.30
C LEU A 12 0.20 -21.84 -0.48
N TYR A 13 1.46 -21.97 -0.05
CA TYR A 13 2.59 -21.30 -0.70
C TYR A 13 3.21 -22.09 -1.87
N SER A 14 3.07 -23.42 -1.89
CA SER A 14 3.60 -24.26 -2.98
C SER A 14 2.60 -24.50 -4.11
N GLN A 15 1.30 -24.35 -3.86
CA GLN A 15 0.25 -24.48 -4.87
C GLN A 15 -0.24 -23.12 -5.33
N HIS A 16 -0.85 -23.08 -6.52
CA HIS A 16 -1.57 -21.91 -6.97
C HIS A 16 -2.72 -21.60 -5.97
N PRO A 17 -2.83 -20.38 -5.41
CA PRO A 17 -3.81 -20.07 -4.36
C PRO A 17 -5.26 -20.40 -4.77
N ASN A 18 -5.61 -20.12 -6.03
CA ASN A 18 -6.94 -20.44 -6.57
C ASN A 18 -7.24 -21.95 -6.49
N LEU A 19 -6.26 -22.80 -6.78
CA LEU A 19 -6.43 -24.26 -6.69
C LEU A 19 -6.56 -24.69 -5.22
N PHE A 20 -5.73 -24.14 -4.34
CA PHE A 20 -5.78 -24.41 -2.90
C PHE A 20 -7.17 -24.14 -2.32
N PHE A 21 -7.75 -22.97 -2.62
CA PHE A 21 -9.07 -22.59 -2.11
C PHE A 21 -10.20 -23.32 -2.83
N ALA A 22 -10.15 -23.46 -4.16
CA ALA A 22 -11.19 -24.15 -4.93
C ALA A 22 -11.34 -25.63 -4.53
N THR A 23 -10.23 -26.33 -4.30
CA THR A 23 -10.25 -27.75 -3.90
C THR A 23 -10.89 -27.93 -2.52
N ARG A 24 -10.61 -27.02 -1.58
CA ARG A 24 -11.19 -27.04 -0.23
C ARG A 24 -12.66 -26.65 -0.24
N LYS A 25 -13.03 -25.64 -1.02
CA LYS A 25 -14.43 -25.27 -1.24
C LYS A 25 -15.23 -26.46 -1.81
N LYS A 26 -14.69 -27.16 -2.82
CA LYS A 26 -15.33 -28.34 -3.41
C LYS A 26 -15.52 -29.47 -2.38
N ARG A 27 -14.58 -29.66 -1.46
CA ARG A 27 -14.60 -30.75 -0.48
C ARG A 27 -15.42 -30.45 0.78
N TYR A 28 -15.39 -29.21 1.26
CA TYR A 28 -15.90 -28.83 2.58
C TYR A 28 -17.04 -27.80 2.51
N GLY A 29 -17.40 -27.33 1.32
CA GLY A 29 -18.43 -26.31 1.12
C GLY A 29 -17.88 -24.88 1.21
N ASP A 30 -18.81 -23.93 1.20
CA ASP A 30 -18.50 -22.49 1.17
C ASP A 30 -17.87 -21.95 2.46
N VAL A 31 -18.00 -22.68 3.57
CA VAL A 31 -17.43 -22.32 4.87
C VAL A 31 -16.65 -23.50 5.40
N PHE A 32 -15.34 -23.32 5.57
CA PHE A 32 -14.48 -24.42 6.02
C PHE A 32 -13.35 -23.96 6.95
N LYS A 33 -12.88 -24.89 7.78
CA LYS A 33 -11.78 -24.68 8.71
C LYS A 33 -10.45 -25.10 8.09
N THR A 34 -9.41 -24.30 8.31
CA THR A 34 -8.02 -24.59 7.95
C THR A 34 -7.08 -24.03 9.02
N SER A 35 -5.79 -24.23 8.86
CA SER A 35 -4.77 -23.56 9.66
C SER A 35 -3.72 -22.98 8.74
N ILE A 36 -3.47 -21.67 8.82
CA ILE A 36 -2.52 -20.95 7.97
C ILE A 36 -1.60 -20.15 8.89
N LEU A 37 -0.29 -20.24 8.65
CA LEU A 37 0.78 -19.69 9.46
C LEU A 37 0.69 -20.09 10.94
N GLY A 38 0.20 -21.32 11.21
CA GLY A 38 -0.01 -21.82 12.56
C GLY A 38 -1.27 -21.28 13.27
N CYS A 39 -2.03 -20.41 12.62
CA CYS A 39 -3.27 -19.87 13.15
C CYS A 39 -4.47 -20.69 12.63
N PRO A 40 -5.34 -21.23 13.50
CA PRO A 40 -6.65 -21.75 13.08
C PRO A 40 -7.46 -20.65 12.39
N CYS A 41 -8.01 -20.93 11.22
CA CYS A 41 -8.79 -19.97 10.43
C CYS A 41 -10.06 -20.60 9.89
N VAL A 42 -11.13 -19.81 9.81
CA VAL A 42 -12.33 -20.14 9.04
C VAL A 42 -12.29 -19.35 7.74
N VAL A 43 -12.35 -20.05 6.61
CA VAL A 43 -12.44 -19.42 5.29
C VAL A 43 -13.90 -19.34 4.89
N LEU A 44 -14.30 -18.16 4.42
CA LEU A 44 -15.65 -17.86 3.95
C LEU A 44 -15.58 -17.58 2.44
N ALA A 45 -16.18 -18.47 1.65
CA ALA A 45 -16.08 -18.49 0.20
C ALA A 45 -17.44 -18.31 -0.52
N SER A 46 -18.43 -17.73 0.18
CA SER A 46 -19.71 -17.30 -0.38
C SER A 46 -19.96 -15.79 -0.17
N PRO A 47 -20.73 -15.15 -1.07
CA PRO A 47 -21.11 -13.73 -0.92
C PRO A 47 -21.85 -13.44 0.39
N ASP A 48 -22.75 -14.32 0.82
CA ASP A 48 -23.54 -14.12 2.05
C ASP A 48 -22.66 -14.16 3.30
N ALA A 49 -21.70 -15.08 3.36
CA ALA A 49 -20.76 -15.17 4.47
C ALA A 49 -19.80 -13.97 4.49
N ALA A 50 -19.34 -13.51 3.32
CA ALA A 50 -18.55 -12.29 3.20
C ALA A 50 -19.35 -11.06 3.66
N ARG A 51 -20.62 -10.95 3.27
CA ARG A 51 -21.53 -9.88 3.71
C ARG A 51 -21.75 -9.91 5.21
N PHE A 52 -21.86 -11.09 5.82
CA PHE A 52 -21.96 -11.22 7.27
C PHE A 52 -20.74 -10.63 7.97
N VAL A 53 -19.52 -11.00 7.58
CA VAL A 53 -18.29 -10.51 8.23
C VAL A 53 -18.01 -9.04 7.93
N LEU A 54 -18.25 -8.58 6.70
CA LEU A 54 -17.85 -7.24 6.27
C LEU A 54 -18.92 -6.17 6.49
N VAL A 55 -20.20 -6.56 6.64
CA VAL A 55 -21.33 -5.63 6.70
C VAL A 55 -22.19 -5.88 7.94
N THR A 56 -23.01 -6.94 7.94
CA THR A 56 -24.10 -7.09 8.93
C THR A 56 -23.61 -7.44 10.33
N GLY A 57 -22.59 -8.29 10.44
CA GLY A 57 -21.92 -8.68 11.69
C GLY A 57 -20.57 -8.01 11.89
N SER A 58 -20.24 -6.95 11.14
CA SER A 58 -18.89 -6.36 11.10
C SER A 58 -18.32 -5.95 12.47
N HIS A 59 -19.17 -5.55 13.42
CA HIS A 59 -18.78 -5.20 14.79
C HIS A 59 -18.23 -6.37 15.61
N LEU A 60 -18.49 -7.62 15.19
CA LEU A 60 -17.97 -8.83 15.82
C LEU A 60 -16.54 -9.17 15.38
N PHE A 61 -16.05 -8.52 14.32
CA PHE A 61 -14.79 -8.85 13.69
C PHE A 61 -13.81 -7.70 13.75
N LYS A 62 -12.52 -8.04 13.91
CA LYS A 62 -11.44 -7.08 13.80
C LYS A 62 -10.32 -7.55 12.88
N PRO A 63 -9.74 -6.63 12.08
CA PRO A 63 -8.49 -6.91 11.39
C PRO A 63 -7.47 -7.38 12.42
N THR A 64 -6.82 -8.51 12.14
CA THR A 64 -5.79 -9.08 13.00
C THR A 64 -4.57 -9.36 12.14
N TYR A 65 -3.43 -8.86 12.58
CA TYR A 65 -2.17 -9.03 11.87
C TYR A 65 -1.12 -9.62 12.82
N PRO A 66 -0.15 -10.39 12.31
CA PRO A 66 0.99 -10.78 13.10
C PRO A 66 1.73 -9.54 13.61
N ARG A 67 2.06 -9.52 14.91
CA ARG A 67 2.82 -8.43 15.55
C ARG A 67 4.11 -8.06 14.80
N THR A 68 4.73 -9.03 14.15
CA THR A 68 5.93 -8.86 13.32
C THR A 68 5.68 -8.00 12.09
N LYS A 69 4.51 -8.16 11.45
CA LYS A 69 4.06 -7.33 10.32
C LYS A 69 3.68 -5.93 10.79
N GLU A 70 3.01 -5.82 11.94
CA GLU A 70 2.66 -4.54 12.54
C GLU A 70 3.89 -3.68 12.84
N MET A 71 4.95 -4.29 13.39
CA MET A 71 6.21 -3.58 13.69
C MET A 71 6.91 -3.02 12.45
N LEU A 72 6.78 -3.66 11.29
CA LEU A 72 7.45 -3.22 10.05
C LEU A 72 6.73 -2.07 9.36
N ILE A 73 5.41 -2.00 9.47
CA ILE A 73 4.64 -0.86 8.95
C ILE A 73 4.64 0.28 9.97
N GLY A 74 4.28 -0.01 11.21
CA GLY A 74 4.06 0.98 12.26
C GLY A 74 2.86 0.61 13.11
N LYS A 75 2.98 0.69 14.43
CA LYS A 75 1.92 0.31 15.36
C LYS A 75 0.70 1.23 15.25
N SER A 76 0.89 2.46 14.81
CA SER A 76 -0.15 3.48 14.66
C SER A 76 -0.74 3.54 13.25
N ALA A 77 -0.35 2.62 12.35
CA ALA A 77 -0.85 2.61 10.99
C ALA A 77 -2.36 2.29 10.94
N LEU A 78 -3.12 3.11 10.22
CA LEU A 78 -4.58 3.10 10.13
C LEU A 78 -5.22 1.71 10.10
N PHE A 79 -4.69 0.80 9.28
CA PHE A 79 -5.31 -0.51 9.03
C PHE A 79 -5.17 -1.53 10.18
N PHE A 80 -4.37 -1.23 11.22
CA PHE A 80 -4.29 -2.05 12.44
C PHE A 80 -5.27 -1.64 13.53
N HIS A 81 -6.01 -0.54 13.32
CA HIS A 81 -6.86 0.05 14.35
C HIS A 81 -8.34 -0.06 14.05
N GLN A 82 -9.14 0.09 15.11
CA GLN A 82 -10.59 0.21 15.06
C GLN A 82 -11.09 1.35 15.96
N GLY A 83 -12.40 1.58 15.98
CA GLY A 83 -13.03 2.56 16.85
C GLY A 83 -12.66 4.01 16.50
N HIS A 84 -12.55 4.85 17.54
CA HIS A 84 -12.39 6.29 17.39
C HIS A 84 -11.13 6.68 16.60
N TYR A 85 -9.98 6.08 16.95
CA TYR A 85 -8.70 6.36 16.28
C TYR A 85 -8.75 6.05 14.78
N HIS A 86 -9.26 4.87 14.42
CA HIS A 86 -9.43 4.48 13.02
C HIS A 86 -10.42 5.39 12.30
N SER A 87 -11.56 5.75 12.90
CA SER A 87 -12.54 6.66 12.30
C SER A 87 -11.93 8.04 12.01
N ARG A 88 -11.15 8.56 12.96
CA ARG A 88 -10.43 9.83 12.88
C ARG A 88 -9.44 9.83 11.71
N LEU A 89 -8.54 8.84 11.64
CA LEU A 89 -7.58 8.72 10.55
C LEU A 89 -8.23 8.41 9.20
N LYS A 90 -9.30 7.61 9.18
CA LYS A 90 -10.05 7.33 7.94
C LYS A 90 -10.66 8.60 7.37
N THR A 91 -11.19 9.47 8.23
CA THR A 91 -11.73 10.77 7.82
C THR A 91 -10.64 11.64 7.19
N LEU A 92 -9.45 11.66 7.81
CA LEU A 92 -8.27 12.35 7.28
C LEU A 92 -7.87 11.85 5.89
N VAL A 93 -7.69 10.53 5.72
CA VAL A 93 -7.31 9.94 4.42
C VAL A 93 -8.40 10.15 3.37
N ARG A 94 -9.68 10.10 3.73
CA ARG A 94 -10.76 10.42 2.78
C ARG A 94 -10.75 11.88 2.37
N ALA A 95 -10.41 12.80 3.28
CA ALA A 95 -10.28 14.21 2.98
C ALA A 95 -9.09 14.49 2.03
N SER A 96 -7.97 13.76 2.17
CA SER A 96 -6.83 13.87 1.26
C SER A 96 -7.16 13.40 -0.16
N LEU A 97 -8.06 12.43 -0.28
CA LEU A 97 -8.53 11.86 -1.54
C LEU A 97 -9.86 12.45 -2.02
N SER A 98 -10.31 13.57 -1.45
CA SER A 98 -11.57 14.20 -1.86
C SER A 98 -11.41 14.87 -3.25
N PRO A 99 -12.29 14.57 -4.22
CA PRO A 99 -12.26 15.15 -5.57
C PRO A 99 -12.21 16.68 -5.57
N HIS A 100 -13.01 17.32 -4.72
CA HIS A 100 -13.21 18.77 -4.72
C HIS A 100 -12.14 19.54 -3.93
N ARG A 101 -11.38 18.90 -3.05
CA ARG A 101 -10.40 19.58 -2.17
C ARG A 101 -8.95 19.37 -2.55
N ARG A 102 -8.58 18.21 -3.10
CA ARG A 102 -7.17 17.82 -3.24
C ARG A 102 -6.88 17.09 -4.55
N LEU A 103 -7.69 16.09 -4.94
CA LEU A 103 -7.37 15.28 -6.12
C LEU A 103 -7.21 16.12 -7.39
N ARG A 104 -8.11 17.09 -7.64
CA ARG A 104 -8.00 18.00 -8.80
C ARG A 104 -6.68 18.78 -8.84
N HIS A 105 -6.17 19.19 -7.68
CA HIS A 105 -4.89 19.90 -7.59
C HIS A 105 -3.68 18.96 -7.78
N LEU A 106 -3.82 17.68 -7.43
CA LEU A 106 -2.78 16.68 -7.64
C LEU A 106 -2.75 16.16 -9.08
N THR A 107 -3.86 16.22 -9.82
CA THR A 107 -3.99 15.66 -11.18
C THR A 107 -2.87 16.10 -12.13
N PRO A 108 -2.51 17.40 -12.27
CA PRO A 108 -1.43 17.80 -13.17
C PRO A 108 -0.08 17.19 -12.78
N ARG A 109 0.17 17.03 -11.49
CA ARG A 109 1.41 16.44 -10.98
C ARG A 109 1.44 14.93 -11.17
N ILE A 110 0.32 14.24 -10.97
CA ILE A 110 0.16 12.81 -11.27
C ILE A 110 0.39 12.58 -12.78
N GLN A 111 -0.19 13.43 -13.64
CA GLN A 111 0.02 13.36 -15.09
C GLN A 111 1.50 13.59 -15.45
N SER A 112 2.16 14.57 -14.82
CA SER A 112 3.60 14.78 -15.01
C SER A 112 4.42 13.54 -14.63
N LEU A 113 4.13 12.90 -13.50
CA LEU A 113 4.77 11.64 -13.09
C LEU A 113 4.51 10.50 -14.09
N ALA A 114 3.30 10.41 -14.62
CA ALA A 114 2.94 9.42 -15.63
C ALA A 114 3.73 9.62 -16.93
N LEU A 115 3.80 10.87 -17.42
CA LEU A 115 4.58 11.23 -18.60
C LEU A 115 6.07 10.93 -18.41
N SER A 116 6.65 11.27 -17.26
CA SER A 116 8.05 10.93 -16.94
C SER A 116 8.28 9.42 -16.93
N SER A 117 7.34 8.64 -16.40
CA SER A 117 7.42 7.17 -16.41
C SER A 117 7.35 6.60 -17.83
N LEU A 118 6.48 7.15 -18.67
CA LEU A 118 6.38 6.78 -20.09
C LEU A 118 7.64 7.14 -20.89
N HIS A 119 8.24 8.32 -20.66
CA HIS A 119 9.50 8.69 -21.29
C HIS A 119 10.64 7.75 -20.89
N SER A 120 10.72 7.35 -19.61
CA SER A 120 11.71 6.38 -19.14
C SER A 120 11.53 5.00 -19.80
N LEU A 121 10.27 4.57 -19.97
CA LEU A 121 9.93 3.33 -20.67
C LEU A 121 10.30 3.41 -22.15
N ALA A 122 9.96 4.51 -22.83
CA ALA A 122 10.27 4.73 -24.25
C ALA A 122 11.78 4.76 -24.50
N ALA A 123 12.55 5.44 -23.64
CA ALA A 123 14.01 5.46 -23.72
C ALA A 123 14.63 4.07 -23.56
N SER A 124 14.08 3.24 -22.67
CA SER A 124 14.56 1.86 -22.46
C SER A 124 14.18 0.94 -23.63
N ALA A 125 13.02 1.17 -24.25
CA ALA A 125 12.61 0.46 -25.47
C ALA A 125 13.52 0.80 -26.66
N ALA A 126 13.97 2.05 -26.78
CA ALA A 126 14.91 2.48 -27.82
C ALA A 126 16.28 1.78 -27.71
N SER A 127 16.70 1.37 -26.50
CA SER A 127 17.90 0.56 -26.29
C SER A 127 17.70 -0.95 -26.44
N ALA A 128 16.55 -1.41 -26.96
CA ALA A 128 16.15 -2.82 -27.04
C ALA A 128 16.20 -3.58 -25.69
N ALA A 129 16.13 -2.85 -24.57
CA ALA A 129 16.18 -3.45 -23.25
C ALA A 129 14.81 -4.05 -22.90
N VAL A 130 14.80 -5.28 -22.40
CA VAL A 130 13.59 -5.88 -21.83
C VAL A 130 13.32 -5.22 -20.49
N VAL A 131 12.20 -4.50 -20.38
CA VAL A 131 11.80 -3.81 -19.16
C VAL A 131 10.64 -4.55 -18.48
N SER A 132 10.71 -4.67 -17.16
CA SER A 132 9.56 -5.13 -16.37
C SER A 132 8.56 -3.99 -16.17
N THR A 133 7.42 -4.06 -16.87
CA THR A 133 6.32 -3.09 -16.72
C THR A 133 5.87 -2.95 -15.27
N PHE A 134 5.77 -4.06 -14.53
CA PHE A 134 5.42 -4.04 -13.11
C PHE A 134 6.44 -3.28 -12.26
N HIS A 135 7.73 -3.44 -12.54
CA HIS A 135 8.78 -2.72 -11.80
C HIS A 135 8.73 -1.21 -12.04
N GLU A 136 8.51 -0.78 -13.28
CA GLU A 136 8.36 0.65 -13.60
C GLU A 136 7.10 1.24 -12.99
N LEU A 137 5.97 0.52 -13.06
CA LEU A 137 4.73 0.95 -12.43
C LEU A 137 4.80 0.97 -10.91
N LYS A 138 5.66 0.16 -10.28
CA LYS A 138 5.97 0.24 -8.84
C LYS A 138 6.73 1.52 -8.47
N LYS A 139 7.57 2.06 -9.36
CA LYS A 139 8.24 3.36 -9.15
C LYS A 139 7.23 4.49 -9.28
N TYR A 140 6.43 4.48 -10.35
CA TYR A 140 5.34 5.43 -10.57
C TYR A 140 4.34 5.45 -9.39
N SER A 141 3.85 4.29 -8.97
CA SER A 141 2.87 4.19 -7.88
C SER A 141 3.44 4.63 -6.54
N PHE A 142 4.73 4.40 -6.29
CA PHE A 142 5.41 4.94 -5.10
C PHE A 142 5.44 6.47 -5.13
N ASP A 143 5.81 7.07 -6.27
CA ASP A 143 5.88 8.52 -6.41
C ASP A 143 4.51 9.18 -6.25
N VAL A 144 3.45 8.58 -6.81
CA VAL A 144 2.07 9.04 -6.63
C VAL A 144 1.63 8.88 -5.17
N ALA A 145 1.99 7.80 -4.49
CA ALA A 145 1.65 7.61 -3.07
C ALA A 145 2.34 8.65 -2.16
N VAL A 146 3.63 8.91 -2.40
CA VAL A 146 4.39 9.96 -1.69
C VAL A 146 3.75 11.32 -1.94
N LEU A 147 3.39 11.63 -3.19
CA LEU A 147 2.68 12.86 -3.57
C LEU A 147 1.31 12.97 -2.89
N ALA A 148 0.55 11.88 -2.79
CA ALA A 148 -0.78 11.88 -2.17
C ALA A 148 -0.71 12.16 -0.66
N VAL A 149 0.36 11.71 0.01
CA VAL A 149 0.55 11.91 1.45
C VAL A 149 1.12 13.29 1.76
N PHE A 150 2.21 13.65 1.08
CA PHE A 150 2.93 14.89 1.34
C PHE A 150 2.39 16.09 0.55
N GLY A 151 1.55 15.87 -0.47
CA GLY A 151 1.09 16.94 -1.36
C GLY A 151 2.27 17.62 -2.06
N GLU A 152 2.22 18.95 -2.13
CA GLU A 152 3.25 19.79 -2.76
C GLU A 152 4.46 20.10 -1.87
N VAL A 153 4.62 19.36 -0.77
CA VAL A 153 5.86 19.40 0.02
C VAL A 153 7.02 19.04 -0.90
N VAL A 154 8.05 19.89 -0.90
CA VAL A 154 9.25 19.66 -1.69
C VAL A 154 10.08 18.62 -0.96
N VAL A 155 9.86 17.36 -1.28
CA VAL A 155 10.71 16.28 -0.79
C VAL A 155 12.04 16.37 -1.53
N ASP A 156 13.10 16.68 -0.79
CA ASP A 156 14.46 16.70 -1.29
C ASP A 156 14.78 15.39 -2.09
N PRO A 157 15.40 15.47 -3.27
CA PRO A 157 15.68 14.29 -4.10
C PRO A 157 16.48 13.20 -3.38
N ARG A 158 17.38 13.56 -2.46
CA ARG A 158 18.10 12.58 -1.65
C ARG A 158 17.15 11.91 -0.66
N CYS A 159 16.34 12.66 0.08
CA CYS A 159 15.33 12.08 0.98
C CYS A 159 14.38 11.13 0.25
N LYS A 160 13.91 11.50 -0.97
CA LYS A 160 13.04 10.64 -1.80
C LYS A 160 13.74 9.33 -2.19
N ARG A 161 15.02 9.39 -2.59
CA ARG A 161 15.80 8.18 -2.93
C ARG A 161 16.00 7.27 -1.72
N GLU A 162 16.33 7.84 -0.57
CA GLU A 162 16.51 7.10 0.68
C GLU A 162 15.19 6.45 1.14
N LEU A 163 14.07 7.19 1.05
CA LEU A 163 12.72 6.68 1.34
C LEU A 163 12.37 5.48 0.45
N SER A 164 12.58 5.59 -0.87
CA SER A 164 12.31 4.50 -1.82
C SER A 164 13.19 3.27 -1.57
N ARG A 165 14.49 3.49 -1.31
CA ARG A 165 15.44 2.41 -0.99
C ARG A 165 15.02 1.67 0.28
N ASP A 166 14.82 2.38 1.37
CA ASP A 166 14.54 1.77 2.68
C ASP A 166 13.13 1.14 2.70
N TYR A 167 12.16 1.72 2.00
CA TYR A 167 10.86 1.07 1.78
C TYR A 167 11.02 -0.27 1.05
N GLY A 168 11.85 -0.34 0.00
CA GLY A 168 12.12 -1.61 -0.70
C GLY A 168 12.74 -2.69 0.20
N ILE A 169 13.54 -2.31 1.19
CA ILE A 169 14.08 -3.24 2.20
C ILE A 169 12.98 -3.71 3.15
N VAL A 170 12.13 -2.78 3.63
CA VAL A 170 10.98 -3.10 4.48
C VAL A 170 10.01 -4.06 3.80
N GLU A 171 9.68 -3.80 2.53
CA GLU A 171 8.79 -4.65 1.72
C GLU A 171 9.31 -6.09 1.61
N LYS A 172 10.62 -6.26 1.36
CA LYS A 172 11.26 -7.58 1.31
C LYS A 172 11.19 -8.29 2.66
N GLY A 173 11.44 -7.58 3.77
CA GLY A 173 11.33 -8.17 5.10
C GLY A 173 9.90 -8.49 5.53
N TYR A 174 8.92 -7.69 5.10
CA TYR A 174 7.50 -7.90 5.39
C TYR A 174 6.98 -9.23 4.82
N ASN A 175 7.51 -9.64 3.67
CA ASN A 175 7.18 -10.90 3.00
C ASN A 175 8.14 -12.05 3.34
N SER A 176 9.02 -11.87 4.35
CA SER A 176 9.98 -12.88 4.79
C SER A 176 9.59 -13.51 6.13
N PHE A 177 10.25 -14.62 6.48
CA PHE A 177 10.08 -15.22 7.80
C PHE A 177 10.60 -14.26 8.89
N PRO A 178 9.84 -14.02 9.98
CA PRO A 178 10.12 -12.94 10.93
C PRO A 178 11.22 -13.30 11.94
N THR A 179 12.44 -13.51 11.45
CA THR A 179 13.61 -13.83 12.26
C THR A 179 14.52 -12.61 12.46
N ARG A 180 14.99 -12.37 13.69
CA ARG A 180 15.88 -11.25 14.02
C ARG A 180 17.37 -11.60 13.85
N ILE A 181 17.69 -12.71 13.19
CA ILE A 181 19.07 -13.13 12.97
C ILE A 181 19.75 -12.18 11.97
N PRO A 182 20.96 -11.66 12.27
CA PRO A 182 21.74 -10.85 11.32
C PRO A 182 21.89 -11.53 9.96
N GLY A 183 21.84 -10.75 8.88
CA GLY A 183 21.90 -11.25 7.49
C GLY A 183 20.54 -11.66 6.90
N THR A 184 19.48 -11.75 7.69
CA THR A 184 18.13 -12.06 7.19
C THR A 184 17.39 -10.82 6.67
N ALA A 185 16.44 -11.03 5.76
CA ALA A 185 15.62 -9.95 5.19
C ALA A 185 14.81 -9.21 6.28
N TYR A 186 14.27 -9.93 7.25
CA TYR A 186 13.52 -9.33 8.35
C TYR A 186 14.42 -8.48 9.26
N HIS A 187 15.63 -8.95 9.61
CA HIS A 187 16.59 -8.15 10.36
C HIS A 187 16.93 -6.83 9.64
N ALA A 188 17.21 -6.90 8.33
CA ALA A 188 17.47 -5.70 7.51
C ALA A 188 16.27 -4.74 7.48
N ALA A 189 15.05 -5.27 7.38
CA ALA A 189 13.82 -4.50 7.37
C ALA A 189 13.55 -3.77 8.69
N VAL A 190 13.86 -4.38 9.84
CA VAL A 190 13.73 -3.70 11.15
C VAL A 190 14.62 -2.46 11.20
N SER A 191 15.86 -2.55 10.70
CA SER A 191 16.78 -1.41 10.65
C SER A 191 16.35 -0.37 9.61
N ALA A 192 15.89 -0.80 8.44
CA ALA A 192 15.34 0.11 7.42
C ALA A 192 14.10 0.86 7.92
N ARG A 193 13.26 0.19 8.71
CA ARG A 193 12.08 0.81 9.30
C ARG A 193 12.41 1.95 10.28
N LYS A 194 13.51 1.82 11.03
CA LYS A 194 14.01 2.91 11.88
C LYS A 194 14.43 4.12 11.05
N ARG A 195 15.24 3.89 10.00
CA ARG A 195 15.68 4.95 9.07
C ARG A 195 14.53 5.64 8.34
N LEU A 196 13.50 4.88 7.92
CA LEU A 196 12.29 5.48 7.34
C LEU A 196 11.62 6.46 8.32
N GLY A 197 11.56 6.13 9.61
CA GLY A 197 11.03 7.02 10.64
C GLY A 197 11.86 8.31 10.78
N GLU A 198 13.18 8.22 10.68
CA GLU A 198 14.09 9.37 10.71
C GLU A 198 13.92 10.28 9.50
N ILE A 199 13.86 9.71 8.29
CA ILE A 199 13.63 10.45 7.04
C ILE A 199 12.29 11.19 7.09
N VAL A 200 11.23 10.52 7.54
CA VAL A 200 9.91 11.17 7.66
C VAL A 200 9.95 12.29 8.69
N ARG A 201 10.58 12.08 9.85
CA ARG A 201 10.75 13.12 10.88
C ARG A 201 11.52 14.34 10.35
N GLU A 202 12.55 14.11 9.54
CA GLU A 202 13.29 15.20 8.87
C GLU A 202 12.40 16.00 7.92
N ILE A 203 11.59 15.33 7.10
CA ILE A 203 10.63 15.99 6.20
C ILE A 203 9.61 16.81 7.00
N ILE A 204 9.04 16.23 8.06
CA ILE A 204 8.09 16.90 8.97
C ILE A 204 8.71 18.16 9.58
N THR A 205 9.94 18.05 10.07
CA THR A 205 10.65 19.15 10.75
C THR A 205 10.93 20.30 9.79
N ARG A 206 11.41 20.00 8.58
CA ARG A 206 11.64 21.01 7.54
C ARG A 206 10.37 21.74 7.15
N GLU A 207 9.27 21.01 6.98
CA GLU A 207 7.98 21.61 6.62
C GLU A 207 7.43 22.49 7.74
N ARG A 208 7.55 22.09 9.01
CA ARG A 208 7.13 22.92 10.16
C ARG A 208 7.97 24.20 10.32
N ASN A 209 9.25 24.14 9.98
CA ASN A 209 10.16 25.28 10.10
C ASN A 209 10.08 26.25 8.90
N ASN A 210 9.35 25.90 7.85
CA ASN A 210 9.21 26.75 6.67
C ASN A 210 8.23 27.91 6.95
N LYS A 211 8.78 29.05 7.41
CA LYS A 211 8.02 30.25 7.82
C LYS A 211 7.26 30.94 6.67
N GLU A 212 7.56 30.62 5.41
CA GLU A 212 6.91 31.23 4.25
C GLU A 212 5.52 30.64 3.94
N LYS A 213 5.22 29.42 4.44
CA LYS A 213 3.92 28.77 4.25
C LYS A 213 3.04 28.91 5.48
N LYS A 214 1.92 29.65 5.36
CA LYS A 214 0.88 29.73 6.41
C LYS A 214 0.16 28.40 6.69
N LYS A 215 0.28 27.40 5.80
CA LYS A 215 -0.43 26.11 5.85
C LYS A 215 0.36 25.03 5.10
N SER A 216 0.49 23.81 5.64
CA SER A 216 1.28 22.76 5.00
C SER A 216 0.54 22.16 3.81
N SER A 217 1.25 21.87 2.72
CA SER A 217 0.64 21.12 1.62
C SER A 217 0.36 19.65 2.00
N SER A 218 0.94 19.15 3.09
CA SER A 218 0.74 17.79 3.61
C SER A 218 -0.56 17.64 4.38
N VAL A 219 -1.32 16.61 4.02
CA VAL A 219 -2.61 16.35 4.66
C VAL A 219 -2.43 15.83 6.09
N LEU A 220 -1.40 15.03 6.33
CA LEU A 220 -1.12 14.50 7.67
C LEU A 220 -0.62 15.57 8.65
N LEU A 221 0.12 16.58 8.15
CA LEU A 221 0.66 17.66 8.98
C LEU A 221 -0.38 18.68 9.41
N ASP A 222 -1.33 18.98 8.52
CA ASP A 222 -2.39 19.95 8.77
C ASP A 222 -3.60 19.35 9.49
N PHE A 223 -3.56 18.07 9.82
CA PHE A 223 -4.70 17.41 10.42
C PHE A 223 -4.97 17.92 11.84
N LYS A 224 -6.19 18.39 12.04
CA LYS A 224 -6.81 18.58 13.35
C LYS A 224 -8.09 17.76 13.39
N ASP A 225 -8.29 17.02 14.46
CA ASP A 225 -9.54 16.31 14.69
C ASP A 225 -10.65 17.26 15.16
N GLY A 226 -11.85 16.71 15.42
CA GLY A 226 -13.01 17.49 15.86
C GLY A 226 -12.81 18.22 17.19
N GLU A 227 -11.82 17.80 17.99
CA GLU A 227 -11.43 18.39 19.27
C GLU A 227 -10.17 19.27 19.14
N GLY A 228 -9.64 19.43 17.92
CA GLY A 228 -8.43 20.21 17.64
C GLY A 228 -7.11 19.45 17.81
N GLY A 229 -7.16 18.16 18.14
CA GLY A 229 -6.00 17.29 18.34
C GLY A 229 -5.24 17.01 17.04
N THR A 230 -3.91 17.04 17.13
CA THR A 230 -2.98 16.76 16.01
C THR A 230 -2.39 15.35 16.12
N LEU A 231 -1.89 14.82 15.01
CA LEU A 231 -1.10 13.58 15.03
C LEU A 231 0.30 13.82 15.57
N THR A 232 0.84 12.84 16.30
CA THR A 232 2.26 12.85 16.67
C THR A 232 3.14 12.52 15.46
N ASP A 233 4.43 12.86 15.52
CA ASP A 233 5.37 12.58 14.43
C ASP A 233 5.49 11.08 14.15
N GLU A 234 5.34 10.25 15.19
CA GLU A 234 5.34 8.79 15.07
C GLU A 234 4.06 8.29 14.38
N GLU A 235 2.90 8.84 14.74
CA GLU A 235 1.65 8.52 14.06
C GLU A 235 1.67 8.93 12.59
N ILE A 236 2.24 10.09 12.27
CA ILE A 236 2.41 10.55 10.89
C ILE A 236 3.34 9.58 10.13
N ALA A 237 4.48 9.21 10.70
CA ALA A 237 5.42 8.28 10.07
C ALA A 237 4.81 6.90 9.83
N ASP A 238 4.13 6.34 10.83
CA ASP A 238 3.48 5.03 10.74
C ASP A 238 2.38 5.01 9.68
N ASN A 239 1.54 6.05 9.64
CA ASN A 239 0.46 6.16 8.65
C ASN A 239 0.98 6.44 7.25
N LEU A 240 2.05 7.22 7.11
CA LEU A 240 2.69 7.46 5.82
C LEU A 240 3.24 6.17 5.21
N ILE A 241 4.00 5.41 6.00
CA ILE A 241 4.55 4.12 5.57
C ILE A 241 3.40 3.16 5.24
N GLY A 242 2.33 3.18 6.04
CA GLY A 242 1.11 2.43 5.78
C GLY A 242 0.41 2.78 4.46
N VAL A 243 0.26 4.06 4.12
CA VAL A 243 -0.36 4.49 2.86
C VAL A 243 0.51 4.12 1.66
N VAL A 244 1.82 4.35 1.73
CA VAL A 244 2.75 3.93 0.66
C VAL A 244 2.70 2.41 0.49
N PHE A 245 2.64 1.67 1.59
CA PHE A 245 2.48 0.21 1.57
C PHE A 245 1.21 -0.24 0.85
N ALA A 246 0.07 0.35 1.21
CA ALA A 246 -1.20 0.00 0.60
C ALA A 246 -1.29 0.40 -0.88
N ALA A 247 -0.74 1.56 -1.25
CA ALA A 247 -0.93 2.15 -2.57
C ALA A 247 0.05 1.66 -3.64
N ARG A 248 1.29 1.30 -3.27
CA ARG A 248 2.35 1.01 -4.25
C ARG A 248 2.05 -0.24 -5.07
N ASP A 249 1.92 -1.39 -4.41
CA ASP A 249 1.90 -2.68 -5.09
C ASP A 249 0.54 -2.99 -5.71
N THR A 250 -0.54 -2.56 -5.05
CA THR A 250 -1.91 -2.71 -5.55
C THR A 250 -2.12 -1.93 -6.85
N THR A 251 -1.75 -0.64 -6.85
CA THR A 251 -1.88 0.24 -8.03
C THR A 251 -0.96 -0.24 -9.15
N ALA A 252 0.29 -0.57 -8.85
CA ALA A 252 1.22 -1.09 -9.86
C ALA A 252 0.71 -2.38 -10.50
N SER A 253 0.14 -3.30 -9.71
CA SER A 253 -0.44 -4.54 -10.21
C SER A 253 -1.63 -4.28 -11.13
N VAL A 254 -2.58 -3.45 -10.71
CA VAL A 254 -3.75 -3.09 -11.54
C VAL A 254 -3.32 -2.45 -12.85
N LEU A 255 -2.43 -1.46 -12.80
CA LEU A 255 -1.94 -0.79 -14.01
C LEU A 255 -1.19 -1.75 -14.94
N THR A 256 -0.44 -2.72 -14.39
CA THR A 256 0.23 -3.75 -15.19
C THR A 256 -0.77 -4.62 -15.93
N TRP A 257 -1.83 -5.06 -15.24
CA TRP A 257 -2.90 -5.85 -15.86
C TRP A 257 -3.67 -5.04 -16.91
N VAL A 258 -3.96 -3.77 -16.65
CA VAL A 258 -4.59 -2.88 -17.63
C VAL A 258 -3.75 -2.81 -18.90
N LEU A 259 -2.44 -2.56 -18.78
CA LEU A 259 -1.55 -2.52 -19.94
C LEU A 259 -1.47 -3.87 -20.66
N LYS A 260 -1.46 -4.99 -19.92
CA LYS A 260 -1.46 -6.33 -20.52
C LYS A 260 -2.72 -6.58 -21.34
N PHE A 261 -3.90 -6.29 -20.78
CA PHE A 261 -5.17 -6.51 -21.48
C PHE A 261 -5.34 -5.58 -22.68
N LEU A 262 -4.88 -4.33 -22.59
CA LEU A 262 -4.87 -3.41 -23.72
C LEU A 262 -3.90 -3.83 -24.82
N ALA A 263 -2.76 -4.44 -24.46
CA ALA A 263 -1.80 -4.95 -25.43
C ALA A 263 -2.32 -6.22 -26.14
N ASP A 264 -3.05 -7.08 -25.43
CA ASP A 264 -3.59 -8.32 -25.98
C ASP A 264 -4.87 -8.10 -26.83
N ASP A 265 -5.67 -7.08 -26.51
CA ASP A 265 -6.94 -6.78 -27.18
C ASP A 265 -6.91 -5.43 -27.92
N ARG A 266 -6.68 -5.51 -29.24
CA ARG A 266 -6.64 -4.33 -30.11
C ARG A 266 -7.98 -3.58 -30.18
N LYS A 267 -9.12 -4.28 -30.08
CA LYS A 267 -10.44 -3.62 -30.11
C LYS A 267 -10.64 -2.79 -28.84
N LEU A 268 -10.28 -3.36 -27.69
CA LEU A 268 -10.31 -2.65 -26.41
C LEU A 268 -9.39 -1.41 -26.43
N LEU A 269 -8.17 -1.55 -26.97
CA LEU A 269 -7.23 -0.44 -27.10
C LEU A 269 -7.81 0.71 -27.95
N GLU A 270 -8.39 0.41 -29.11
CA GLU A 270 -8.99 1.46 -29.95
C GLU A 270 -10.20 2.12 -29.29
N ALA A 271 -11.04 1.35 -28.58
CA ALA A 271 -12.16 1.92 -27.82
C ALA A 271 -11.70 2.92 -26.75
N VAL A 272 -10.63 2.61 -26.01
CA VAL A 272 -10.06 3.51 -25.00
C VAL A 272 -9.47 4.77 -25.64
N LYS A 273 -8.78 4.65 -26.79
CA LYS A 273 -8.23 5.81 -27.52
C LYS A 273 -9.31 6.77 -28.00
N VAL A 274 -10.45 6.26 -28.46
CA VAL A 274 -11.59 7.09 -28.89
C VAL A 274 -12.25 7.78 -27.69
N GLY A 275 -12.50 7.05 -26.60
CA GLY A 275 -13.08 7.60 -25.37
C GLY A 275 -12.20 8.67 -24.71
N GLY A 276 -10.87 8.53 -24.78
CA GLY A 276 -9.91 9.50 -24.26
C GLY A 276 -9.85 10.83 -25.01
N ARG A 277 -10.52 10.97 -26.16
CA ARG A 277 -10.65 12.26 -26.88
C ARG A 277 -11.79 13.15 -26.34
N TYR A 278 -12.61 12.62 -25.43
CA TYR A 278 -13.78 13.30 -24.88
C TYR A 278 -13.62 13.68 -23.38
N ILE A 279 -12.41 13.52 -22.83
CA ILE A 279 -12.04 13.90 -21.45
C ILE A 279 -10.99 15.01 -21.53
#